data_AF-A0A5D0VZ85-F1
#
_entry.id   AF-A0A5D0VZ85-F1
#
_cell.length_a   1.000
_cell.length_b   1.000
_cell.length_c   1.000
_cell.angle_alpha   90.00
_cell.angle_beta   90.00
_cell.angle_gamma   90.00
#
_symmetry.space_group_name_H-M   'P 1'
#
loop_
_entity.id
_entity.type
_entity.pdbx_description
1 polymer ?
#
loop_
_entity_poly.entity_id
_entity_poly.type
_entity_poly.pdbx_seq_one_letter_code
_entity_poly.pdbx_strand_id
1 'polypeptide(L)' 'MIENEGLTRRPTLMTRPLLTDLCERLIAAVGGGMSRRAAAERFGVGEATAIRWVERYRRSVCIEPEKMG' A
#
# COMPACT_ATOMS: atom_id res chain seq x y z
N MET A 1 0.79 -22.92 1.64
CA MET A 1 1.55 -21.99 0.79
C MET A 1 0.52 -21.07 0.19
N ILE A 2 0.37 -19.85 0.72
CA ILE A 2 -0.82 -19.02 0.42
C ILE A 2 -0.70 -18.50 -1.02
N GLU A 3 -1.50 -19.09 -1.89
CA GLU A 3 -1.63 -18.76 -3.31
C GLU A 3 -2.15 -17.33 -3.46
N ASN A 4 -1.30 -16.42 -3.92
CA ASN A 4 -1.65 -15.05 -4.29
C ASN A 4 -1.98 -14.98 -5.79
N GLU A 5 -2.89 -15.84 -6.24
CA GLU A 5 -3.41 -15.87 -7.61
C GLU A 5 -4.76 -15.13 -7.61
N GLY A 6 -4.77 -13.85 -8.02
CA GLY A 6 -6.04 -13.11 -8.05
C GLY A 6 -5.97 -11.61 -8.29
N LEU A 7 -5.18 -11.13 -9.26
CA LEU A 7 -5.39 -9.78 -9.81
C LEU A 7 -6.14 -9.80 -11.17
N THR A 8 -6.97 -10.82 -11.38
CA THR A 8 -8.06 -10.75 -12.35
C THR A 8 -9.34 -10.43 -11.58
N ARG A 9 -9.68 -9.15 -11.51
CA ARG A 9 -11.03 -8.57 -11.38
C ARG A 9 -10.86 -7.13 -10.91
N ARG A 10 -11.37 -6.20 -11.71
CA ARG A 10 -11.51 -4.78 -11.38
C ARG A 10 -12.12 -4.66 -9.97
N PRO A 11 -11.45 -4.05 -8.98
CA PRO A 11 -12.13 -3.69 -7.74
C PRO A 11 -13.09 -2.56 -8.09
N THR A 12 -14.37 -2.90 -8.07
CA THR A 12 -15.46 -1.95 -8.24
C THR A 12 -15.34 -0.87 -7.17
N LEU A 13 -15.52 0.35 -7.63
CA LEU A 13 -15.14 1.59 -6.96
C LEU A 13 -16.10 2.02 -5.83
N MET A 14 -16.67 1.06 -5.08
CA MET A 14 -17.66 1.30 -4.02
C MET A 14 -17.22 0.78 -2.63
N THR A 15 -15.94 0.43 -2.46
CA THR A 15 -15.32 0.09 -1.15
C THR A 15 -14.13 1.00 -0.84
N ARG A 16 -14.15 2.21 -1.41
CA ARG A 16 -12.98 3.10 -1.52
C ARG A 16 -12.45 3.74 -0.24
N PRO A 17 -13.20 3.92 0.87
CA PRO A 17 -12.61 4.47 2.09
C PRO A 17 -11.70 3.44 2.77
N LEU A 18 -12.22 2.24 3.04
CA LEU A 18 -11.52 1.20 3.79
C LEU A 18 -10.21 0.74 3.15
N LEU A 19 -10.16 0.59 1.82
CA LEU A 19 -8.91 0.22 1.15
C LEU A 19 -7.90 1.37 1.12
N THR A 20 -8.35 2.62 0.98
CA THR A 20 -7.45 3.78 0.96
C THR A 20 -6.84 3.97 2.34
N ASP A 21 -7.64 3.91 3.39
CA ASP A 21 -7.21 3.86 4.79
C ASP A 21 -6.19 2.73 5.05
N LEU A 22 -6.42 1.54 4.48
CA LEU A 22 -5.50 0.41 4.63
C LEU A 22 -4.16 0.66 3.95
N CYS A 23 -4.18 1.25 2.75
CA CYS A 23 -2.96 1.67 2.05
C CYS A 23 -2.18 2.69 2.88
N GLU A 24 -2.87 3.71 3.38
CA GLU A 24 -2.27 4.80 4.14
C GLU A 24 -1.66 4.31 5.45
N ARG A 25 -2.36 3.46 6.21
CA ARG A 25 -1.82 2.87 7.44
C ARG A 25 -0.64 1.94 7.17
N LEU A 26 -0.68 1.19 6.08
CA LEU A 26 0.45 0.36 5.65
C LEU A 26 1.66 1.20 5.30
N ILE A 27 1.46 2.25 4.48
CA ILE A 27 2.52 3.18 4.08
C ILE A 27 3.10 3.89 5.31
N ALA A 28 2.25 4.35 6.24
CA ALA A 28 2.67 5.00 7.48
C ALA A 28 3.49 4.05 8.38
N ALA A 29 3.09 2.77 8.50
CA ALA A 29 3.85 1.79 9.26
C ALA A 29 5.23 1.53 8.63
N VAL A 30 5.30 1.45 7.29
CA VAL A 30 6.57 1.30 6.56
C VAL A 30 7.43 2.56 6.70
N GLY A 31 6.82 3.75 6.66
CA GLY A 31 7.49 5.04 6.92
C GLY A 31 8.04 5.15 8.34
N GLY A 32 7.37 4.55 9.32
CA GLY A 32 7.81 4.45 10.71
C GLY A 32 8.90 3.40 10.99
N GLY A 33 9.45 2.74 9.96
CA GLY A 33 10.56 1.79 10.09
C GLY A 33 10.18 0.31 9.96
N MET A 34 8.91 -0.02 9.71
CA MET A 34 8.50 -1.41 9.44
C MET A 34 8.96 -1.87 8.06
N SER A 35 9.38 -3.14 7.95
CA SER A 35 9.66 -3.73 6.64
C SER A 35 8.37 -3.91 5.85
N ARG A 36 8.46 -3.85 4.51
CA ARG A 36 7.29 -4.00 3.61
C ARG A 36 6.58 -5.34 3.80
N ARG A 37 7.36 -6.40 4.07
CA ARG A 37 6.86 -7.75 4.37
C ARG A 37 6.08 -7.78 5.68
N ALA A 38 6.67 -7.25 6.75
CA ALA A 38 6.02 -7.20 8.05
C ALA A 38 4.74 -6.35 8.01
N ALA A 39 4.73 -5.27 7.24
CA ALA A 39 3.53 -4.47 7.02
C ALA A 39 2.47 -5.24 6.23
N ALA A 40 2.85 -5.96 5.18
CA ALA A 40 1.93 -6.79 4.40
C ALA A 40 1.24 -7.87 5.27
N GLU A 41 2.02 -8.58 6.09
CA GLU A 41 1.50 -9.58 7.04
C GLU A 41 0.58 -8.96 8.09
N ARG A 42 0.96 -7.81 8.65
CA ARG A 42 0.17 -7.10 9.67
C ARG A 42 -1.19 -6.61 9.16
N PHE A 43 -1.25 -6.20 7.90
CA PHE A 43 -2.47 -5.67 7.27
C PHE A 43 -3.23 -6.70 6.42
N GLY A 44 -2.74 -7.94 6.33
CA GLY A 44 -3.38 -9.02 5.58
C GLY A 44 -3.43 -8.78 4.07
N VAL A 45 -2.46 -8.04 3.53
CA VAL A 45 -2.37 -7.74 2.08
C VAL A 45 -1.26 -8.55 1.43
N GLY A 46 -1.41 -8.86 0.14
CA GLY A 46 -0.33 -9.50 -0.62
C GLY A 46 0.94 -8.65 -0.64
N GLU A 47 2.11 -9.28 -0.48
CA GLU A 47 3.41 -8.61 -0.44
C GLU A 47 3.64 -7.75 -1.70
N ALA A 48 3.28 -8.26 -2.88
CA ALA A 48 3.39 -7.53 -4.14
C ALA A 48 2.52 -6.26 -4.18
N THR A 49 1.37 -6.26 -3.50
CA THR A 49 0.48 -5.10 -3.37
C THR A 49 1.10 -4.05 -2.45
N ALA A 50 1.63 -4.48 -1.30
CA ALA A 50 2.34 -3.60 -0.37
C ALA A 50 3.57 -2.94 -1.02
N ILE A 51 4.35 -3.70 -1.80
CA ILE A 51 5.49 -3.17 -2.56
C ILE A 51 5.04 -2.08 -3.54
N ARG A 52 4.01 -2.35 -4.36
CA ARG A 52 3.48 -1.38 -5.33
C ARG A 52 2.97 -0.09 -4.66
N TRP A 53 2.32 -0.20 -3.51
CA TRP A 53 1.85 0.98 -2.75
C TRP A 53 3.01 1.82 -2.23
N VAL A 54 4.02 1.17 -1.63
CA VAL A 54 5.21 1.86 -1.11
C VAL A 54 6.06 2.45 -2.25
N GLU A 55 6.20 1.77 -3.37
CA GLU A 55 6.87 2.30 -4.56
C GLU A 55 6.14 3.51 -5.12
N ARG A 56 4.81 3.44 -5.23
CA ARG A 56 4.00 4.58 -5.67
C ARG A 56 4.14 5.75 -4.71
N TYR A 57 4.03 5.52 -3.40
CA TYR A 57 4.21 6.55 -2.39
C TYR A 57 5.61 7.18 -2.47
N ARG A 58 6.67 6.37 -2.56
CA ARG A 58 8.04 6.87 -2.72
C ARG A 58 8.22 7.64 -4.03
N ARG A 59 7.57 7.25 -5.13
CA ARG A 59 7.60 8.04 -6.36
C ARG A 59 6.85 9.35 -6.20
N SER A 60 5.68 9.36 -5.56
CA SER A 60 4.91 10.57 -5.28
C SER A 60 5.55 11.50 -4.25
N VAL A 61 6.40 10.98 -3.37
CA VAL A 61 7.18 11.75 -2.38
C VAL A 61 8.60 12.04 -2.87
N CYS A 62 9.14 11.34 -3.88
CA CYS A 62 10.43 11.68 -4.50
C CYS A 62 10.25 12.66 -5.67
N ILE A 63 9.08 12.64 -6.29
CA ILE A 63 8.52 13.79 -7.02
C ILE A 63 7.80 14.62 -5.95
N GLU A 64 8.52 15.18 -4.97
CA GLU A 64 7.86 16.05 -4.00
C GLU A 64 7.09 17.13 -4.77
N PRO A 65 5.78 17.30 -4.53
CA PRO A 65 5.21 18.63 -4.63
C PRO A 65 5.92 19.45 -3.56
N GLU A 66 7.00 20.14 -3.96
CA GLU A 66 7.49 21.28 -3.19
C GLU A 66 6.26 22.16 -2.90
N LYS A 67 5.93 22.30 -1.60
CA LYS A 67 4.76 23.01 -1.03
C LYS A 67 3.48 22.18 -0.89
N MET A 68 3.39 21.43 0.21
CA MET A 68 2.25 21.62 1.10
C MET A 68 2.73 22.49 2.27
N GLY A 69 2.77 23.79 2.03
CA GLY A 69 3.14 24.85 2.97
C GLY A 69 2.59 26.17 2.47
#